data_AF-A0A969GLD9-F1
#
_entry.id   AF-A0A969GLD9-F1
#
_cell.length_a   1.000
_cell.length_b   1.000
_cell.length_c   1.000
_cell.angle_alpha   90.00
_cell.angle_beta   90.00
_cell.angle_gamma   90.00
#
_symmetry.space_group_name_H-M   'P 1'
#
loop_
_entity.id
_entity.type
_entity.pdbx_description
1 polymer ?
#
loop_
_entity_poly.entity_id
_entity_poly.type
_entity_poly.pdbx_seq_one_letter_code
_entity_poly.pdbx_strand_id
1 'polypeptide(L)'
;ADQQAQATALIRNEIDQTHDIRVDLIEKILAENPDATTWTGREGPYGMVSWWPTSMFMNVTVKHLDNPEVRWAINRYIDRDKLIDFAFNGNGQKSIWPFPPFNGLQTSMDNLAELGTQYDQGRYDVAEADERLTAAGYTKDGEGYWADASAIASSAISSAYRTSRTVGRSWWRC
;
A
#
# COMPACT_ATOMS: atom_id res chain seq x y z
N ALA A 1 5.84 -16.45 -10.36
CA ALA A 1 5.63 -16.59 -11.81
C ALA A 1 5.09 -15.27 -12.35
N ASP A 2 5.41 -14.93 -13.59
CA ASP A 2 4.82 -13.78 -14.27
C ASP A 2 3.28 -13.92 -14.32
N GLN A 3 2.55 -12.86 -13.99
CA GLN A 3 1.08 -12.89 -13.93
C GLN A 3 0.46 -12.98 -15.33
N GLN A 4 1.13 -12.40 -16.34
CA GLN A 4 0.66 -12.44 -17.73
C GLN A 4 0.72 -13.87 -18.31
N ALA A 5 1.82 -14.58 -18.03
CA ALA A 5 1.96 -15.99 -18.40
C ALA A 5 0.87 -16.86 -17.76
N GLN A 6 0.56 -16.66 -16.48
CA GLN A 6 -0.51 -17.39 -15.78
C GLN A 6 -1.89 -17.10 -16.38
N ALA A 7 -2.21 -15.84 -16.66
CA ALA A 7 -3.46 -15.45 -17.30
C ALA A 7 -3.62 -16.10 -18.68
N THR A 8 -2.57 -16.09 -19.49
CA THR A 8 -2.56 -16.71 -20.82
C THR A 8 -2.77 -18.22 -20.73
N ALA A 9 -2.10 -18.89 -19.79
CA ALA A 9 -2.25 -20.34 -19.58
C ALA A 9 -3.68 -20.69 -19.14
N LEU A 10 -4.29 -19.91 -18.23
CA LEU A 10 -5.67 -20.12 -17.80
C LEU A 10 -6.66 -19.86 -18.95
N ILE A 11 -6.45 -18.83 -19.77
CA ILE A 11 -7.27 -18.58 -20.98
C ILE A 11 -7.22 -19.76 -21.95
N ARG A 12 -6.07 -20.43 -22.06
CA ARG A 12 -5.86 -21.59 -22.94
C ARG A 12 -6.26 -22.93 -22.31
N ASN A 13 -6.82 -22.93 -21.09
CA ASN A 13 -7.13 -24.13 -20.32
C ASN A 13 -5.89 -25.05 -20.11
N GLU A 14 -4.70 -24.46 -20.02
CA GLU A 14 -3.44 -25.18 -19.73
C GLU A 14 -3.22 -25.39 -18.22
N ILE A 15 -3.91 -24.60 -17.39
CA ILE A 15 -3.93 -24.69 -15.92
C ILE A 15 -5.36 -24.51 -15.41
N ASP A 16 -5.66 -25.06 -14.23
CA ASP A 16 -7.02 -25.00 -13.65
C ASP A 16 -7.22 -23.80 -12.72
N GLN A 17 -6.14 -23.19 -12.24
CA GLN A 17 -6.19 -22.08 -11.28
C GLN A 17 -4.97 -21.16 -11.41
N THR A 18 -5.16 -19.89 -11.08
CA THR A 18 -4.08 -18.92 -10.88
C THR A 18 -3.91 -18.61 -9.39
N HIS A 19 -2.79 -17.99 -9.04
CA HIS A 19 -2.67 -17.29 -7.76
C HIS A 19 -2.97 -15.79 -7.94
N ASP A 20 -2.79 -14.96 -6.89
CA ASP A 20 -3.07 -13.52 -6.92
C ASP A 20 -2.55 -12.83 -8.21
N ILE A 21 -3.50 -12.38 -9.03
CA ILE A 21 -3.30 -11.60 -10.26
C ILE A 21 -4.04 -10.26 -10.17
N ARG A 22 -3.63 -9.30 -11.00
CA ARG A 22 -4.29 -7.98 -11.07
C ARG A 22 -5.69 -8.08 -11.69
N VAL A 23 -6.56 -7.12 -11.33
CA VAL A 23 -7.97 -7.11 -11.70
C VAL A 23 -8.18 -7.05 -13.22
N ASP A 24 -7.36 -6.29 -13.93
CA ASP A 24 -7.37 -6.21 -15.40
C ASP A 24 -7.13 -7.59 -16.06
N LEU A 25 -6.27 -8.41 -15.46
CA LEU A 25 -6.03 -9.77 -15.93
C LEU A 25 -7.18 -10.71 -15.61
N ILE A 26 -7.82 -10.56 -14.45
CA ILE A 26 -9.02 -11.34 -14.11
C ILE A 26 -10.13 -11.04 -15.12
N GLU A 27 -10.40 -9.76 -15.39
CA GLU A 27 -11.42 -9.32 -16.35
C GLU A 27 -11.15 -9.87 -17.75
N LYS A 28 -9.88 -9.85 -18.17
CA LYS A 28 -9.47 -10.45 -19.45
C LYS A 28 -9.69 -11.97 -19.48
N ILE A 29 -9.27 -12.69 -18.44
CA ILE A 29 -9.46 -14.15 -18.34
C ILE A 29 -10.95 -14.48 -18.43
N LEU A 30 -11.79 -13.77 -17.69
CA LEU A 30 -13.23 -13.99 -17.73
C LEU A 30 -13.79 -13.68 -19.12
N ALA A 31 -13.37 -12.59 -19.77
CA ALA A 31 -13.83 -12.26 -21.11
C ALA A 31 -13.45 -13.32 -22.17
N GLU A 32 -12.26 -13.92 -22.06
CA GLU A 32 -11.70 -14.83 -23.07
C GLU A 32 -11.88 -16.32 -22.74
N ASN A 33 -12.19 -16.67 -21.49
CA ASN A 33 -12.46 -18.04 -21.06
C ASN A 33 -13.87 -18.17 -20.43
N PRO A 34 -14.84 -18.81 -21.12
CA PRO A 34 -16.19 -19.00 -20.61
C PRO A 34 -16.27 -20.01 -19.46
N ASP A 35 -15.30 -20.93 -19.35
CA ASP A 35 -15.24 -21.96 -18.31
C ASP A 35 -14.59 -21.44 -17.01
N ALA A 36 -13.92 -20.29 -17.08
CA ALA A 36 -13.31 -19.64 -15.93
C ALA A 36 -14.36 -18.93 -15.06
N THR A 37 -14.11 -18.92 -13.76
CA THR A 37 -14.89 -18.18 -12.76
C THR A 37 -13.98 -17.72 -11.63
N THR A 38 -14.50 -16.86 -10.76
CA THR A 38 -13.79 -16.38 -9.57
C THR A 38 -14.61 -16.67 -8.31
N TRP A 39 -14.12 -16.26 -7.15
CA TRP A 39 -14.84 -16.47 -5.89
C TRP A 39 -16.23 -15.82 -5.88
N THR A 40 -16.38 -14.66 -6.51
CA THR A 40 -17.66 -13.93 -6.61
C THR A 40 -18.36 -14.15 -7.94
N GLY A 41 -17.94 -15.17 -8.70
CA GLY A 41 -18.46 -15.44 -10.04
C GLY A 41 -17.72 -14.63 -11.10
N ARG A 42 -18.47 -13.99 -12.00
CA ARG A 42 -17.91 -13.27 -13.17
C ARG A 42 -18.04 -11.75 -13.06
N GLU A 43 -18.53 -11.27 -11.92
CA GLU A 43 -18.62 -9.86 -11.56
C GLU A 43 -17.75 -9.59 -10.32
N GLY A 44 -17.22 -8.36 -10.22
CA GLY A 44 -16.35 -7.93 -9.12
C GLY A 44 -16.98 -8.13 -7.73
N PRO A 45 -16.17 -8.24 -6.65
CA PRO A 45 -14.74 -7.93 -6.54
C PRO A 45 -13.78 -9.05 -6.95
N TYR A 46 -14.27 -10.16 -7.49
CA TYR A 46 -13.54 -11.34 -7.97
C TYR A 46 -12.83 -12.18 -6.90
N GLY A 47 -12.48 -11.59 -5.76
CA GLY A 47 -11.80 -12.26 -4.66
C GLY A 47 -12.68 -12.52 -3.44
N MET A 48 -12.15 -13.32 -2.52
CA MET A 48 -12.63 -13.34 -1.13
C MET A 48 -11.92 -12.26 -0.31
N VAL A 49 -12.53 -11.82 0.78
CA VAL A 49 -11.86 -10.95 1.75
C VAL A 49 -10.74 -11.76 2.43
N SER A 50 -9.49 -11.38 2.19
CA SER A 50 -8.31 -12.02 2.77
C SER A 50 -8.12 -11.59 4.23
N TRP A 51 -7.52 -12.48 5.03
CA TRP A 51 -7.04 -12.14 6.38
C TRP A 51 -5.88 -11.14 6.37
N TRP A 52 -5.19 -11.00 5.24
CA TRP A 52 -3.94 -10.26 5.12
C TRP A 52 -4.15 -8.94 4.37
N PRO A 53 -4.25 -7.80 5.07
CA PRO A 53 -4.30 -6.51 4.40
C PRO A 53 -2.94 -6.15 3.79
N THR A 54 -2.95 -5.53 2.61
CA THR A 54 -1.74 -4.90 2.07
C THR A 54 -1.32 -3.78 3.01
N SER A 55 -0.12 -3.90 3.57
CA SER A 55 0.36 -3.06 4.66
C SER A 55 1.76 -2.52 4.38
N MET A 56 2.01 -1.27 4.76
CA MET A 56 3.34 -0.68 4.73
C MET A 56 3.95 -0.72 6.13
N PHE A 57 5.00 -1.52 6.30
CA PHE A 57 5.73 -1.63 7.55
C PHE A 57 6.92 -0.67 7.57
N MET A 58 7.08 0.05 8.67
CA MET A 58 8.19 0.99 8.86
C MET A 58 9.29 0.34 9.69
N ASN A 59 10.52 0.39 9.19
CA ASN A 59 11.67 -0.08 9.94
C ASN A 59 12.08 0.96 11.00
N VAL A 60 11.69 0.72 12.26
CA VAL A 60 11.97 1.62 13.40
C VAL A 60 13.46 1.65 13.82
N THR A 61 14.34 0.87 13.19
CA THR A 61 15.79 1.03 13.40
C THR A 61 16.37 2.18 12.56
N VAL A 62 15.59 2.75 11.64
CA VAL A 62 15.97 3.90 10.83
C VAL A 62 15.57 5.17 11.59
N LYS A 63 16.53 6.05 11.86
CA LYS A 63 16.38 7.26 12.69
C LYS A 63 15.10 8.07 12.43
N HIS A 64 14.71 8.29 11.18
CA HIS A 64 13.49 9.09 10.91
C HIS A 64 12.20 8.31 11.16
N LEU A 65 12.25 6.98 11.00
CA LEU A 65 11.10 6.09 11.14
C LEU A 65 10.91 5.58 12.57
N ASP A 66 11.85 5.82 13.48
CA ASP A 66 11.69 5.56 14.92
C ASP A 66 10.69 6.53 15.58
N ASN A 67 10.54 7.73 15.01
CA ASN A 67 9.64 8.77 15.50
C ASN A 67 8.18 8.46 15.13
N PRO A 68 7.27 8.30 16.10
CA PRO A 68 5.86 8.03 15.84
C PRO A 68 5.17 9.13 15.02
N GLU A 69 5.52 10.41 15.19
CA GLU A 69 4.89 11.51 14.45
C GLU A 69 5.23 11.46 12.96
N VAL A 70 6.44 11.03 12.61
CA VAL A 70 6.82 10.80 11.21
C VAL A 70 5.99 9.66 10.61
N ARG A 71 5.76 8.57 11.36
CA ARG A 71 4.92 7.45 10.89
C ARG A 71 3.46 7.85 10.74
N TRP A 72 2.92 8.67 11.65
CA TRP A 72 1.58 9.23 11.53
C TRP A 72 1.45 10.19 10.35
N ALA A 73 2.44 11.06 10.12
CA ALA A 73 2.46 11.91 8.93
C ALA A 73 2.45 11.09 7.64
N ILE A 74 3.25 10.03 7.55
CA ILE A 74 3.22 9.13 6.40
C ILE A 74 1.83 8.49 6.22
N ASN A 75 1.20 8.03 7.31
CA ASN A 75 -0.17 7.50 7.24
C ASN A 75 -1.17 8.51 6.65
N ARG A 76 -1.05 9.78 7.04
CA ARG A 76 -1.90 10.89 6.57
C ARG A 76 -1.65 11.29 5.12
N TYR A 77 -0.46 11.05 4.57
CA TYR A 77 -0.20 11.25 3.13
C TYR A 77 -0.77 10.15 2.23
N ILE A 78 -1.28 9.04 2.77
CA ILE A 78 -1.78 7.93 1.95
C ILE A 78 -3.26 8.11 1.65
N ASP A 79 -3.54 8.48 0.40
CA ASP A 79 -4.88 8.48 -0.18
C ASP A 79 -5.29 7.05 -0.54
N ARG A 80 -5.95 6.37 0.40
CA ARG A 80 -6.37 4.97 0.25
C ARG A 80 -7.48 4.79 -0.76
N ASP A 81 -8.33 5.80 -0.97
CA ASP A 81 -9.37 5.76 -2.02
C ASP A 81 -8.70 5.72 -3.39
N LYS A 82 -7.79 6.65 -3.66
CA LYS A 82 -7.03 6.63 -4.92
C LYS A 82 -6.22 5.36 -5.11
N LEU A 83 -5.65 4.81 -4.04
CA LEU A 83 -4.94 3.53 -4.12
C LEU A 83 -5.88 2.41 -4.60
N ILE A 84 -7.09 2.33 -4.04
CA ILE A 84 -8.09 1.32 -4.42
C ILE A 84 -8.55 1.56 -5.86
N ASP A 85 -8.86 2.81 -6.22
CA ASP A 85 -9.34 3.18 -7.55
C ASP A 85 -8.32 2.83 -8.63
N PHE A 86 -7.05 3.21 -8.45
CA PHE A 86 -6.02 3.03 -9.48
C PHE A 86 -5.33 1.66 -9.44
N ALA A 87 -4.99 1.13 -8.26
CA ALA A 87 -4.23 -0.11 -8.17
C ALA A 87 -5.11 -1.37 -8.19
N PHE A 88 -6.38 -1.23 -7.81
CA PHE A 88 -7.32 -2.34 -7.70
C PHE A 88 -8.60 -2.13 -8.53
N ASN A 89 -8.63 -1.14 -9.42
CA ASN A 89 -9.80 -0.81 -10.26
C ASN A 89 -11.11 -0.73 -9.44
N GLY A 90 -11.06 -0.18 -8.22
CA GLY A 90 -12.23 -0.09 -7.34
C GLY A 90 -12.66 -1.41 -6.67
N ASN A 91 -11.98 -2.54 -6.93
CA ASN A 91 -12.33 -3.86 -6.38
C ASN A 91 -11.62 -4.17 -5.04
N GLY A 92 -11.19 -3.12 -4.33
CA GLY A 92 -10.54 -3.21 -3.02
C GLY A 92 -11.39 -2.64 -1.90
N GLN A 93 -10.98 -2.88 -0.66
CA GLN A 93 -11.58 -2.26 0.52
C GLN A 93 -10.49 -1.68 1.41
N LYS A 94 -10.80 -0.58 2.11
CA LYS A 94 -9.89 -0.02 3.10
C LYS A 94 -9.80 -0.95 4.30
N SER A 95 -8.57 -1.23 4.72
CA SER A 95 -8.29 -1.86 6.01
C SER A 95 -7.80 -0.78 6.99
N ILE A 96 -8.55 -0.61 8.09
CA ILE A 96 -8.21 0.30 9.20
C ILE A 96 -7.51 -0.47 10.32
N TRP A 97 -7.99 -1.68 10.57
CA TRP A 97 -7.45 -2.60 11.56
C TRP A 97 -6.70 -3.74 10.87
N PRO A 98 -5.69 -4.36 11.53
CA PRO A 98 -4.89 -5.42 10.93
C PRO A 98 -5.66 -6.74 10.70
N PHE A 99 -6.94 -6.79 11.10
CA PHE A 99 -7.82 -7.93 10.91
C PHE A 99 -9.03 -7.53 10.05
N PRO A 100 -9.54 -8.45 9.22
CA PRO A 100 -10.68 -8.18 8.36
C PRO A 100 -11.97 -8.00 9.18
N PRO A 101 -13.01 -7.33 8.64
CA PRO A 101 -14.29 -7.10 9.30
C PRO A 101 -15.18 -8.35 9.29
N PHE A 102 -14.65 -9.47 9.76
CA PHE A 102 -15.41 -10.71 9.86
C PHE A 102 -16.39 -10.64 11.02
N ASN A 103 -17.59 -11.20 10.83
CA ASN A 103 -18.65 -11.18 11.83
C ASN A 103 -18.21 -11.75 13.18
N GLY A 104 -17.36 -12.79 13.18
CA GLY A 104 -16.80 -13.38 14.41
C GLY A 104 -15.87 -12.45 15.20
N LEU A 105 -15.43 -11.33 14.62
CA LEU A 105 -14.59 -10.31 15.26
C LEU A 105 -15.35 -9.03 15.61
N GLN A 106 -16.68 -8.99 15.43
CA GLN A 106 -17.47 -7.77 15.64
C GLN A 106 -17.31 -7.22 17.05
N THR A 107 -17.35 -8.06 18.09
CA THR A 107 -17.11 -7.63 19.48
C THR A 107 -15.75 -6.94 19.65
N SER A 108 -14.70 -7.44 18.98
CA SER A 108 -13.39 -6.80 19.00
C SER A 108 -13.40 -5.47 18.29
N MET A 109 -14.10 -5.34 17.16
CA MET A 109 -14.25 -4.08 16.43
C MET A 109 -15.02 -3.03 17.25
N ASP A 110 -16.10 -3.43 17.91
CA ASP A 110 -16.93 -2.54 18.72
C ASP A 110 -16.12 -1.96 19.90
N ASN A 111 -15.29 -2.79 20.54
CA ASN A 111 -14.38 -2.36 21.62
C ASN A 111 -13.30 -1.37 21.15
N LEU A 112 -13.08 -1.24 19.84
CA LEU A 112 -12.10 -0.34 19.24
C LEU A 112 -12.74 0.90 18.62
N ALA A 113 -14.06 1.03 18.65
CA ALA A 113 -14.77 2.14 17.98
C ALA A 113 -14.34 3.51 18.50
N GLU A 114 -14.13 3.64 19.82
CA GLU A 114 -13.63 4.89 20.43
C GLU A 114 -12.22 5.22 19.92
N LEU A 115 -11.32 4.24 19.86
CA LEU A 115 -9.97 4.43 19.32
C LEU A 115 -10.00 4.77 17.83
N GLY A 116 -10.90 4.15 17.06
CA GLY A 116 -11.12 4.49 15.66
C GLY A 116 -11.55 5.95 15.48
N THR A 117 -12.40 6.46 16.37
CA THR A 117 -12.81 7.87 16.38
C THR A 117 -11.67 8.80 16.82
N GLN A 118 -10.94 8.41 17.86
CA GLN A 118 -9.84 9.21 18.42
C GLN A 118 -8.69 9.39 17.43
N TYR A 119 -8.28 8.31 16.76
CA TYR A 119 -7.08 8.31 15.93
C TYR A 119 -7.36 8.40 14.44
N ASP A 120 -8.56 8.01 14.00
CA ASP A 120 -9.02 8.07 12.61
C ASP A 120 -7.95 7.55 11.63
N GLN A 121 -7.48 6.31 11.81
CA GLN A 121 -6.25 5.80 11.16
C GLN A 121 -6.34 5.71 9.62
N GLY A 122 -7.55 5.88 9.08
CA GLY A 122 -7.83 5.89 7.64
C GLY A 122 -7.79 7.28 7.00
N ARG A 123 -7.78 8.36 7.79
CA ARG A 123 -7.83 9.73 7.26
C ARG A 123 -6.61 10.06 6.41
N TYR A 124 -6.90 10.59 5.23
CA TYR A 124 -5.96 11.23 4.33
C TYR A 124 -6.05 12.74 4.56
N ASP A 125 -4.94 13.35 4.99
CA ASP A 125 -4.87 14.77 5.29
C ASP A 125 -3.42 15.28 5.16
N VAL A 126 -3.12 15.89 4.02
CA VAL A 126 -1.78 16.42 3.71
C VAL A 126 -1.40 17.55 4.67
N ALA A 127 -2.37 18.36 5.13
CA ALA A 127 -2.08 19.48 6.02
C ALA A 127 -1.74 18.99 7.42
N GLU A 128 -2.49 18.01 7.94
CA GLU A 128 -2.17 17.36 9.23
C GLU A 128 -0.82 16.64 9.16
N ALA A 129 -0.50 15.99 8.04
CA ALA A 129 0.81 15.38 7.83
C ALA A 129 1.95 16.41 7.88
N ASP A 130 1.78 17.54 7.20
CA ASP A 130 2.74 18.65 7.20
C ASP A 130 2.93 19.26 8.60
N GLU A 131 1.84 19.42 9.36
CA GLU A 131 1.86 19.91 10.74
C GLU A 131 2.65 18.97 11.65
N ARG A 132 2.40 17.66 11.57
CA ARG A 132 3.11 16.64 12.37
C ARG A 132 4.62 16.63 12.11
N LEU A 133 5.03 16.74 10.85
CA LEU A 133 6.45 16.80 10.50
C LEU A 133 7.11 18.09 10.98
N THR A 134 6.40 19.22 10.88
CA THR A 134 6.87 20.50 11.42
C THR A 134 7.06 20.42 12.94
N ALA A 135 6.08 19.87 13.66
CA ALA A 135 6.15 19.68 15.11
C ALA A 135 7.27 18.70 15.51
N ALA A 136 7.59 17.73 14.65
CA ALA A 136 8.70 16.79 14.82
C ALA A 136 10.08 17.38 14.46
N GLY A 137 10.18 18.67 14.11
CA GLY A 137 11.43 19.37 13.84
C GLY A 137 11.93 19.27 12.40
N TYR A 138 11.08 18.85 11.47
CA TYR A 138 11.41 18.84 10.04
C TYR A 138 10.98 20.13 9.36
N THR A 139 11.69 20.50 8.31
CA THR A 139 11.35 21.62 7.43
C THR A 139 11.48 21.20 5.98
N LYS A 140 10.72 21.83 5.08
CA LYS A 140 10.89 21.61 3.64
C LYS A 140 12.12 22.37 3.15
N ASP A 141 12.97 21.71 2.38
CA ASP A 141 14.08 22.35 1.67
C ASP A 141 13.59 23.13 0.44
N GLY A 142 14.53 23.69 -0.33
CA GLY A 142 14.22 24.46 -1.55
C GLY A 142 13.54 23.66 -2.66
N GLU A 143 13.57 22.32 -2.59
CA GLU A 143 12.91 21.40 -3.53
C GLU A 143 11.58 20.87 -2.99
N GLY A 144 11.22 21.23 -1.75
CA GLY A 144 9.99 20.81 -1.09
C GLY A 144 10.09 19.48 -0.34
N TYR A 145 11.30 18.92 -0.16
CA TYR A 145 11.49 17.69 0.62
C TYR A 145 11.66 17.97 2.10
N TRP A 146 11.05 17.13 2.93
CA TRP A 146 11.24 17.18 4.38
C TRP A 146 12.66 16.79 4.80
N ALA A 147 13.32 17.66 5.57
CA ALA A 147 14.65 17.45 6.12
C ALA A 147 14.72 17.91 7.59
N ASP A 148 15.54 17.23 8.39
CA ASP A 148 15.94 17.72 9.71
C ASP A 148 17.36 18.31 9.67
N ALA A 149 17.86 18.80 10.81
CA ALA A 149 19.20 19.37 10.92
C ALA A 149 20.36 18.38 10.58
N SER A 150 20.06 17.09 10.48
CA SER A 150 21.00 15.99 10.20
C SER A 150 20.80 15.32 8.82
N ALA A 151 19.99 15.92 7.94
CA ALA A 151 19.69 15.57 6.55
C ALA A 151 18.30 14.94 6.30
N ILE A 152 18.04 14.65 5.02
CA ILE A 152 16.73 14.55 4.38
C ILE A 152 15.94 13.30 4.83
N ALA A 153 14.71 13.48 5.32
CA ALA A 153 13.77 12.42 5.68
C ALA A 153 13.32 11.59 4.45
N SER A 154 13.32 12.19 3.26
CA SER A 154 13.03 11.50 1.98
C SER A 154 14.04 10.39 1.64
N SER A 155 15.22 10.37 2.29
CA SER A 155 16.16 9.24 2.17
C SER A 155 15.57 7.94 2.74
N ALA A 156 14.65 8.01 3.71
CA ALA A 156 13.97 6.83 4.26
C ALA A 156 12.93 6.23 3.28
N ILE A 157 12.32 7.06 2.42
CA ILE A 157 11.36 6.61 1.39
C ILE A 157 12.10 6.15 0.12
N SER A 158 13.26 6.74 -0.20
CA SER A 158 14.06 6.37 -1.38
C SER A 158 15.10 5.25 -1.15
N SER A 159 15.42 4.90 0.11
CA SER A 159 16.38 3.83 0.42
C SER A 159 15.93 2.46 -0.08
N ALA A 160 14.61 2.21 -0.19
CA ALA A 160 14.06 1.00 -0.81
C ALA A 160 14.37 0.88 -2.32
N TYR A 161 14.77 1.96 -2.99
CA TYR A 161 15.13 1.98 -4.41
C TYR A 161 16.65 2.09 -4.67
N ARG A 162 17.47 2.29 -3.63
CA ARG A 162 18.91 2.54 -3.76
C ARG A 162 19.78 1.31 -3.48
N THR A 163 19.22 0.10 -3.48
CA THR A 163 20.01 -1.15 -3.37
C THR A 163 20.42 -1.76 -4.72
N SER A 164 20.16 -1.10 -5.85
CA SER A 164 20.58 -1.61 -7.19
C SER A 164 21.51 -0.70 -8.00
N ARG A 165 22.04 0.41 -7.45
CA ARG A 165 22.95 1.31 -8.19
C ARG A 165 24.14 1.85 -7.39
N THR A 166 24.81 0.99 -6.64
CA THR A 166 26.13 1.29 -6.06
C THR A 166 27.17 0.29 -6.51
N VAL A 167 27.43 0.28 -7.83
CA VAL A 167 28.77 -0.01 -8.35
C VAL A 167 29.08 1.05 -9.41
N GLY A 168 30.06 1.91 -9.14
CA GLY A 168 30.59 2.92 -10.07
C GLY A 168 30.66 4.30 -9.43
N ARG A 169 31.69 4.60 -8.62
CA ARG A 169 32.93 5.27 -9.06
C ARG A 169 32.63 6.69 -9.58
N SER A 170 32.80 7.69 -8.71
CA SER A 170 34.03 8.45 -8.56
C SER A 170 34.26 9.44 -9.71
N TRP A 171 34.05 10.72 -9.38
CA TRP A 171 34.87 11.87 -9.79
C TRP A 171 34.97 12.25 -11.29
N TRP A 172 34.53 13.49 -11.55
CA TRP A 172 34.98 14.48 -12.54
C TRP A 172 36.05 14.14 -13.61
N ARG A 173 35.75 14.62 -14.83
CA ARG A 173 36.62 15.17 -15.90
C ARG A 173 37.55 14.23 -16.69
N CYS A 174 37.39 14.38 -18.02
CA CYS A 174 38.15 13.88 -19.18
C CYS A 174 37.96 12.40 -19.52
#